data_AF-A0A382LIS0-F1
#
_entry.id   AF-A0A382LIS0-F1
#
_cell.length_a   1.000
_cell.length_b   1.000
_cell.length_c   1.000
_cell.angle_alpha   90.00
_cell.angle_beta   90.00
_cell.angle_gamma   90.00
#
_symmetry.space_group_name_H-M   'P 1'
#
loop_
_entity.id
_entity.type
_entity.pdbx_description
1 polymer ?
#
loop_
_entity_poly.entity_id
_entity_poly.type
_entity_poly.pdbx_seq_one_letter_code
_entity_poly.pdbx_strand_id
1 'polypeptide(L)'
;MSALCNLDYQINNQQLKTALDDFIKVGVGGRRRKRKLKFVYGNEEARFDFQGDVLNITHNGMTKGVEAKGKGIGRVFINWKCLAYFSTYEKNQEYLRVFVEDNLFHIETLSFPCTKTEIYSAVNDDRNYDRNDDRDVDFYKEFGGDGDRDAYLGDGISIRPDGSFYDDR
;
A
#
# COMPACT_ATOMS: atom_id res chain seq x y z
N MET A 1 -11.33 -8.29 -20.27
CA MET A 1 -10.85 -6.89 -20.28
C MET A 1 -10.15 -6.67 -18.95
N SER A 2 -8.83 -6.77 -18.91
CA SER A 2 -8.01 -6.63 -17.70
C SER A 2 -7.96 -5.16 -17.29
N ALA A 3 -8.52 -4.84 -16.12
CA ALA A 3 -8.45 -3.51 -15.57
C ALA A 3 -7.01 -3.22 -15.14
N LEU A 4 -6.31 -2.47 -15.99
CA LEU A 4 -5.17 -1.58 -15.74
C LEU A 4 -4.69 -1.57 -14.28
N CYS A 5 -3.70 -2.40 -14.00
CA CYS A 5 -2.98 -2.42 -12.73
C CYS A 5 -2.07 -1.18 -12.68
N ASN A 6 -2.59 -0.06 -12.18
CA ASN A 6 -1.93 1.25 -12.28
C ASN A 6 -0.92 1.51 -11.14
N LEU A 7 -0.17 0.50 -10.67
CA LEU A 7 0.93 0.71 -9.72
C LEU A 7 2.25 0.70 -10.48
N ASP A 8 2.85 1.87 -10.65
CA ASP A 8 4.15 2.03 -11.33
C ASP A 8 4.93 3.19 -10.70
N TYR A 9 6.07 2.85 -10.11
CA TYR A 9 6.84 3.70 -9.21
C TYR A 9 8.33 3.63 -9.54
N GLN A 10 9.02 4.75 -9.36
CA GLN A 10 10.47 4.80 -9.20
C GLN A 10 10.79 4.98 -7.72
N ILE A 11 11.61 4.11 -7.15
CA ILE A 11 11.95 4.12 -5.72
C ILE A 11 13.45 4.33 -5.52
N ASN A 12 13.83 5.00 -4.44
CA ASN A 12 15.24 5.20 -4.10
C ASN A 12 15.92 3.87 -3.73
N ASN A 13 16.94 3.47 -4.50
CA ASN A 13 17.63 2.20 -4.37
C ASN A 13 18.40 2.08 -3.04
N GLN A 14 19.05 3.17 -2.62
CA GLN A 14 19.84 3.16 -1.38
C GLN A 14 18.92 2.97 -0.16
N GLN A 15 17.81 3.71 -0.11
CA GLN A 15 16.83 3.56 0.97
C GLN A 15 16.17 2.17 0.96
N LEU A 16 15.86 1.63 -0.22
CA LEU A 16 15.36 0.25 -0.35
C LEU A 16 16.35 -0.76 0.23
N LYS A 17 17.64 -0.68 -0.15
CA LYS A 17 18.68 -1.58 0.37
C LYS A 17 18.82 -1.48 1.89
N THR A 18 18.79 -0.26 2.44
CA THR A 18 18.81 -0.06 3.90
C THR A 18 17.59 -0.68 4.59
N ALA A 19 16.38 -0.51 4.03
CA ALA A 19 15.17 -1.12 4.56
C ALA A 19 15.25 -2.66 4.53
N LEU A 20 15.70 -3.24 3.42
CA LEU A 20 15.89 -4.69 3.26
C LEU A 20 16.93 -5.26 4.23
N ASP A 21 18.05 -4.57 4.43
CA ASP A 21 19.07 -4.95 5.40
C ASP A 21 18.50 -5.02 6.82
N ASP A 22 17.63 -4.07 7.19
CA ASP A 22 16.96 -4.08 8.50
C ASP A 22 15.99 -5.26 8.64
N PHE A 23 15.17 -5.54 7.61
CA PHE A 23 14.26 -6.70 7.64
C PHE A 23 15.01 -8.03 7.73
N ILE A 24 16.13 -8.19 7.02
CA ILE A 24 16.95 -9.41 7.06
C ILE A 24 17.62 -9.59 8.42
N LYS A 25 18.00 -8.51 9.11
CA LYS A 25 18.55 -8.58 10.48
C LYS A 25 17.51 -9.01 11.51
N VAL A 26 16.26 -8.62 11.32
CA VAL A 26 15.12 -8.95 12.20
C VAL A 26 14.65 -10.41 12.01
N GLY A 27 14.89 -11.01 10.84
CA GLY A 27 14.66 -12.44 10.61
C GLY A 27 15.48 -13.30 11.57
N VAL A 28 14.80 -14.14 12.36
CA VAL A 28 15.31 -14.96 13.48
C VAL A 28 16.76 -15.46 13.25
N GLY A 29 17.72 -14.78 13.90
CA GLY A 29 19.05 -15.34 14.12
C GLY A 29 20.28 -14.50 13.75
N GLY A 30 20.15 -13.21 13.42
CA GLY A 30 21.26 -12.22 13.46
C GLY A 30 22.55 -12.58 12.70
N ARG A 31 22.50 -13.59 11.84
CA ARG A 31 23.63 -14.08 11.04
C ARG A 31 23.20 -13.94 9.60
N ARG A 32 24.00 -13.21 8.80
CA ARG A 32 24.07 -13.27 7.32
C ARG A 32 24.34 -14.72 6.88
N ARG A 33 23.42 -15.64 7.14
CA ARG A 33 23.51 -16.99 6.66
C ARG A 33 22.88 -16.95 5.28
N LYS A 34 23.76 -16.91 4.28
CA LYS A 34 23.57 -17.51 2.94
C LYS A 34 23.25 -19.01 3.05
N ARG A 35 22.44 -19.44 4.03
CA ARG A 35 21.88 -20.78 4.07
C ARG A 35 20.85 -20.77 2.96
N LYS A 36 21.03 -21.68 1.99
CA LYS A 36 20.00 -22.04 0.99
C LYS A 36 18.65 -21.90 1.66
N LEU A 37 17.91 -20.85 1.31
CA LEU A 37 16.58 -20.56 1.85
C LEU A 37 15.75 -21.80 1.53
N LYS A 38 15.64 -22.74 2.47
CA LYS A 38 14.69 -23.83 2.33
C LYS A 38 13.33 -23.15 2.36
N PHE A 39 12.58 -23.30 1.29
CA PHE A 39 11.18 -22.89 1.19
C PHE A 39 10.36 -23.75 2.16
N VAL A 40 10.53 -23.56 3.47
CA VAL A 40 9.53 -23.95 4.46
C VAL A 40 8.35 -23.04 4.19
N TYR A 41 7.22 -23.61 3.77
CA TYR A 41 5.97 -22.92 3.51
C TYR A 41 5.44 -22.31 4.82
N GLY A 42 6.00 -21.16 5.22
CA GLY A 42 5.37 -20.26 6.16
C GLY A 42 4.55 -19.25 5.35
N ASN A 43 3.30 -18.99 5.77
CA ASN A 43 2.41 -17.98 5.18
C ASN A 43 2.83 -16.55 5.58
N GLU A 44 4.12 -16.33 5.75
CA GLU A 44 4.64 -15.02 6.16
C GLU A 44 4.72 -14.13 4.91
N GLU A 45 4.11 -12.96 5.02
CA GLU A 45 4.02 -12.01 3.92
C GLU A 45 4.86 -10.76 4.22
N ALA A 46 5.35 -10.15 3.15
CA ALA A 46 5.81 -8.78 3.17
C ALA A 46 4.76 -7.92 2.46
N ARG A 47 4.39 -6.81 3.09
CA ARG A 47 3.39 -5.87 2.58
C ARG A 47 4.08 -4.65 1.99
N PHE A 48 3.66 -4.24 0.82
CA PHE A 48 4.11 -3.06 0.10
C PHE A 48 2.93 -2.11 -0.07
N ASP A 49 2.93 -0.97 0.63
CA ASP A 49 1.91 0.06 0.55
C ASP A 49 2.42 1.23 -0.31
N PHE A 50 1.78 1.42 -1.47
CA PHE A 50 2.06 2.49 -2.41
C PHE A 50 1.21 3.72 -2.06
N GLN A 51 1.84 4.84 -1.68
CA GLN A 51 1.18 6.03 -1.13
C GLN A 51 1.65 7.34 -1.80
N GLY A 52 1.49 7.47 -3.11
CA GLY A 52 1.91 8.68 -3.85
C GLY A 52 3.43 8.86 -3.90
N ASP A 53 4.00 9.51 -2.89
CA ASP A 53 5.44 9.85 -2.82
C ASP A 53 6.27 8.90 -1.94
N VAL A 54 5.63 7.90 -1.33
CA VAL A 54 6.28 6.94 -0.43
C VAL A 54 5.81 5.52 -0.75
N LEU A 55 6.77 4.58 -0.73
CA LEU A 55 6.51 3.15 -0.67
C LEU A 55 6.85 2.64 0.73
N ASN A 56 5.83 2.25 1.50
CA ASN A 56 6.04 1.64 2.80
C ASN A 56 6.14 0.12 2.67
N ILE A 57 7.18 -0.46 3.25
CA ILE A 57 7.41 -1.90 3.30
C ILE A 57 7.21 -2.34 4.74
N THR A 58 6.33 -3.31 4.97
CA THR A 58 6.06 -3.87 6.30
C THR A 58 6.37 -5.37 6.34
N HIS A 59 7.17 -5.79 7.31
CA HIS A 59 7.44 -7.21 7.59
C HIS A 59 7.74 -7.41 9.08
N ASN A 60 7.18 -8.46 9.69
CA ASN A 60 7.33 -8.78 11.12
C ASN A 60 7.06 -7.59 12.07
N GLY A 61 6.00 -6.81 11.77
CA GLY A 61 5.61 -5.64 12.57
C GLY A 61 6.51 -4.41 12.42
N MET A 62 7.61 -4.50 11.66
CA MET A 62 8.46 -3.37 11.30
C MET A 62 8.01 -2.77 9.97
N THR A 63 7.90 -1.45 9.92
CA THR A 63 7.60 -0.69 8.69
C THR A 63 8.74 0.25 8.36
N LYS A 64 9.13 0.30 7.08
CA LYS A 64 10.14 1.23 6.56
C LYS A 64 9.58 1.93 5.32
N GLY A 65 9.61 3.26 5.32
CA GLY A 65 9.29 4.07 4.16
C GLY A 65 10.51 4.21 3.25
N VAL A 66 10.26 4.13 1.95
CA VAL A 66 11.23 4.40 0.89
C VAL A 66 10.64 5.52 0.03
N GLU A 67 11.43 6.55 -0.23
CA GLU A 67 11.07 7.62 -1.15
C GLU A 67 10.75 7.03 -2.52
N ALA A 68 9.61 7.41 -3.05
CA ALA A 68 9.09 6.86 -4.28
C ALA A 68 8.38 7.95 -5.09
N LYS A 69 8.34 7.81 -6.41
CA LYS A 69 7.56 8.68 -7.30
C LYS A 69 6.85 7.80 -8.29
N GLY A 70 5.54 7.87 -8.33
CA GLY A 70 4.77 6.95 -9.15
C GLY A 70 3.30 7.32 -9.25
N LYS A 71 2.56 6.43 -9.89
CA LYS A 71 1.10 6.52 -10.02
C LYS A 71 0.45 5.32 -9.35
N GLY A 72 -0.77 5.55 -8.89
CA GLY A 72 -1.63 4.57 -8.24
C GLY A 72 -1.41 4.49 -6.74
N ILE A 73 -2.47 4.12 -6.03
CA ILE A 73 -2.43 3.89 -4.59
C ILE A 73 -2.90 2.46 -4.39
N GLY A 74 -2.20 1.71 -3.55
CA GLY A 74 -2.51 0.30 -3.42
C GLY A 74 -1.63 -0.39 -2.42
N ARG A 75 -1.97 -1.65 -2.20
CA ARG A 75 -1.25 -2.55 -1.32
C ARG A 75 -1.03 -3.88 -2.01
N VAL A 76 0.21 -4.34 -1.97
CA VAL A 76 0.61 -5.63 -2.52
C VAL A 76 1.26 -6.48 -1.46
N PHE A 77 0.93 -7.77 -1.48
CA PHE A 77 1.47 -8.77 -0.57
C PHE A 77 2.26 -9.78 -1.40
N ILE A 78 3.49 -10.05 -0.98
CA ILE A 78 4.36 -11.07 -1.59
C ILE A 78 4.95 -11.96 -0.49
N ASN A 79 5.45 -13.13 -0.87
CA ASN A 79 6.19 -13.97 0.06
C ASN A 79 7.43 -13.24 0.57
N TRP A 80 7.64 -13.17 1.89
CA TRP A 80 8.75 -12.40 2.46
C TRP A 80 10.14 -12.85 2.00
N LYS A 81 10.29 -14.12 1.58
CA LYS A 81 11.57 -14.64 1.08
C LYS A 81 12.04 -13.91 -0.18
N CYS A 82 11.13 -13.27 -0.92
CA CYS A 82 11.45 -12.40 -2.05
C CYS A 82 12.32 -11.20 -1.62
N LEU A 83 12.18 -10.70 -0.38
CA LEU A 83 13.01 -9.61 0.16
C LEU A 83 14.52 -9.96 0.15
N ALA A 84 14.86 -11.24 0.38
CA ALA A 84 16.25 -11.68 0.31
C ALA A 84 16.81 -11.57 -1.11
N TYR A 85 16.01 -11.84 -2.14
CA TYR A 85 16.43 -11.68 -3.54
C TYR A 85 16.63 -10.21 -3.90
N PHE A 86 15.75 -9.32 -3.43
CA PHE A 86 15.94 -7.87 -3.62
C PHE A 86 17.24 -7.39 -2.98
N SER A 87 17.61 -7.89 -1.80
CA SER A 87 18.85 -7.49 -1.13
C SER A 87 20.12 -7.90 -1.88
N THR A 88 20.04 -8.97 -2.68
CA THR A 88 21.15 -9.42 -3.53
C THR A 88 21.20 -8.74 -4.89
N TYR A 89 20.24 -7.89 -5.19
CA TYR A 89 20.13 -7.24 -6.49
C TYR A 89 21.14 -6.09 -6.62
N GLU A 90 22.26 -6.38 -7.28
CA GLU A 90 23.34 -5.44 -7.53
C GLU A 90 23.07 -4.61 -8.79
N LYS A 91 22.24 -3.58 -8.64
CA LYS A 91 22.22 -2.44 -9.56
C LYS A 91 22.74 -1.19 -8.86
N ASN A 92 23.56 -0.42 -9.58
CA ASN A 92 24.16 0.85 -9.16
C ASN A 92 23.34 2.09 -9.59
N GLN A 93 22.09 1.90 -9.99
CA GLN A 93 21.19 2.99 -10.32
C GLN A 93 20.67 3.65 -9.04
N GLU A 94 20.49 4.97 -9.06
CA GLU A 94 19.95 5.72 -7.92
C GLU A 94 18.49 5.36 -7.65
N TYR A 95 17.70 5.18 -8.71
CA TYR A 95 16.30 4.78 -8.65
C TYR A 95 16.08 3.43 -9.33
N LEU A 96 15.15 2.63 -8.80
CA LEU A 96 14.67 1.38 -9.38
C LEU A 96 13.19 1.50 -9.72
N ARG A 97 12.77 0.94 -10.85
CA ARG A 97 11.35 0.85 -11.19
C ARG A 97 10.70 -0.33 -10.45
N VAL A 98 9.56 -0.08 -9.84
CA VAL A 98 8.70 -1.06 -9.18
C VAL A 98 7.29 -0.91 -9.73
N PHE A 99 6.72 -2.00 -10.23
CA PHE A 99 5.38 -1.98 -10.81
C PHE A 99 4.65 -3.29 -10.58
N VAL A 100 3.34 -3.29 -10.79
CA VAL A 100 2.49 -4.47 -10.61
C VAL A 100 1.71 -4.69 -11.90
N GLU A 101 1.79 -5.90 -12.45
CA GLU A 101 1.12 -6.28 -13.70
C GLU A 101 0.66 -7.74 -13.58
N ASP A 102 -0.58 -8.05 -13.96
CA ASP A 102 -1.10 -9.43 -13.99
C ASP A 102 -0.86 -10.27 -12.72
N ASN A 103 -1.06 -9.66 -11.53
CA ASN A 103 -0.77 -10.25 -10.21
C ASN A 103 0.70 -10.63 -9.96
N LEU A 104 1.61 -10.01 -10.71
CA LEU A 104 3.05 -10.07 -10.48
C LEU A 104 3.54 -8.73 -9.96
N PHE A 105 4.37 -8.79 -8.93
CA PHE A 105 5.13 -7.66 -8.40
C PHE A 105 6.50 -7.65 -9.03
N HIS A 106 6.84 -6.53 -9.68
CA HIS A 106 8.08 -6.36 -10.40
C HIS A 106 8.99 -5.36 -9.69
N ILE A 107 10.27 -5.70 -9.56
CA ILE A 107 11.34 -4.73 -9.32
C ILE A 107 12.32 -4.90 -10.46
N GLU A 108 12.41 -3.89 -11.32
CA GLU A 108 13.21 -3.94 -12.55
C GLU A 108 12.86 -5.18 -13.40
N THR A 109 13.77 -6.16 -13.48
CA THR A 109 13.61 -7.40 -14.23
C THR A 109 13.20 -8.58 -13.35
N LEU A 110 13.18 -8.41 -12.03
CA LEU A 110 12.74 -9.43 -11.09
C LEU A 110 11.21 -9.38 -10.97
N SER A 111 10.58 -10.54 -11.01
CA SER A 111 9.12 -10.67 -10.95
C SER A 111 8.73 -11.74 -9.94
N PHE A 112 7.77 -11.42 -9.07
CA PHE A 112 7.32 -12.30 -8.00
C PHE A 112 5.80 -12.37 -7.96
N PRO A 113 5.20 -13.55 -7.72
CA PRO A 113 3.75 -13.66 -7.60
C PRO A 113 3.25 -12.93 -6.36
N CYS A 114 2.21 -12.12 -6.55
CA CYS A 114 1.45 -11.52 -5.47
C CYS A 114 0.58 -12.58 -4.80
N THR A 115 0.57 -12.63 -3.47
CA THR A 115 -0.41 -13.43 -2.73
C THR A 115 -1.75 -12.71 -2.65
N LYS A 116 -1.72 -11.38 -2.58
CA LYS A 116 -2.89 -10.51 -2.58
C LYS A 116 -2.53 -9.13 -3.15
N THR A 117 -3.49 -8.50 -3.81
CA THR A 117 -3.37 -7.14 -4.36
C THR A 117 -4.66 -6.37 -4.07
N GLU A 118 -4.52 -5.19 -3.47
CA GLU A 118 -5.62 -4.24 -3.14
C GLU A 118 -5.29 -2.92 -3.83
N ILE A 119 -5.98 -2.58 -4.92
CA ILE A 119 -5.73 -1.32 -5.66
C ILE A 119 -6.85 -0.36 -5.35
N TYR A 120 -6.47 0.83 -4.94
CA TYR A 120 -7.38 1.93 -4.71
C TYR A 120 -7.37 2.80 -5.97
N SER A 121 -8.54 2.97 -6.59
CA SER A 121 -8.69 3.92 -7.69
C SER A 121 -8.34 5.31 -7.18
N ALA A 122 -7.21 5.86 -7.64
CA ALA A 122 -7.00 7.30 -7.59
C ALA A 122 -8.12 7.89 -8.45
N VAL A 123 -9.09 8.53 -7.80
CA VAL A 123 -10.07 9.34 -8.51
C VAL A 123 -9.28 10.48 -9.14
N ASN A 124 -8.88 10.32 -10.41
CA ASN A 124 -8.51 11.44 -11.24
C ASN A 124 -9.80 12.20 -11.53
N ASP A 125 -10.21 13.05 -10.59
CA ASP A 125 -11.12 14.13 -10.90
C ASP A 125 -10.23 15.26 -11.42
N ASP A 126 -10.24 15.48 -12.73
CA ASP A 126 -9.60 16.61 -13.43
C ASP A 126 -10.28 17.95 -13.05
N ARG A 127 -10.55 18.17 -11.77
CA ARG A 127 -11.04 19.43 -11.23
C ARG A 127 -9.90 20.09 -10.48
N ASN A 128 -9.09 20.78 -11.28
CA ASN A 128 -8.47 22.07 -10.97
C ASN A 128 -8.39 22.38 -9.46
N TYR A 129 -7.33 21.96 -8.78
CA TYR A 129 -7.03 22.41 -7.42
C TYR A 129 -6.51 23.84 -7.48
N ASP A 130 -7.44 24.78 -7.68
CA ASP A 130 -7.27 26.11 -7.16
C ASP A 130 -7.33 26.05 -5.63
N ARG A 131 -6.36 26.73 -5.05
CA ARG A 131 -6.04 26.86 -3.63
C ARG A 131 -7.25 27.04 -2.71
N ASN A 132 -7.10 26.44 -1.51
CA ASN A 132 -7.70 26.81 -0.22
C ASN A 132 -9.24 26.73 -0.13
N ASP A 133 -9.77 25.79 0.65
CA ASP A 133 -10.90 26.12 1.52
C ASP A 133 -11.10 25.06 2.62
N ASP A 134 -11.19 25.57 3.85
CA ASP A 134 -11.66 24.90 5.06
C ASP A 134 -13.14 24.52 4.89
N ARG A 135 -13.43 23.51 4.06
CA ARG A 135 -14.79 23.00 3.94
C ARG A 135 -15.11 22.19 5.20
N ASP A 136 -15.86 22.82 6.10
CA ASP A 136 -16.72 22.14 7.08
C ASP A 136 -17.64 21.18 6.30
N VAL A 137 -17.18 19.93 6.13
CA VAL A 137 -17.98 18.87 5.54
C VAL A 137 -19.02 18.49 6.58
N ASP A 138 -20.23 19.00 6.36
CA ASP A 138 -21.42 18.64 7.14
C ASP A 138 -21.80 17.19 6.81
N PHE A 139 -21.19 16.26 7.56
CA PHE A 139 -21.30 14.80 7.41
C PHE A 139 -22.77 14.36 7.30
N TYR A 140 -23.68 15.02 8.02
CA TYR A 140 -25.11 14.72 7.96
C TYR A 140 -25.72 14.97 6.57
N LYS A 141 -25.35 16.06 5.89
CA LYS A 141 -25.83 16.38 4.53
C LYS A 141 -25.23 15.45 3.48
N GLU A 142 -24.00 14.99 3.67
CA GLU A 142 -23.33 14.09 2.73
C GLU A 142 -24.08 12.75 2.59
N PHE A 143 -24.72 12.28 3.66
CA PHE A 143 -25.54 11.07 3.66
C PHE A 143 -27.04 11.32 3.38
N GLY A 144 -27.38 12.47 2.79
CA GLY A 144 -28.75 12.79 2.39
C GLY A 144 -29.65 13.24 3.54
N GLY A 145 -29.07 13.64 4.67
CA GLY A 145 -29.80 14.31 5.74
C GLY A 145 -30.31 15.68 5.29
N ASP A 146 -31.63 15.86 5.34
CA ASP A 146 -32.29 17.14 5.07
C ASP A 146 -33.34 17.42 6.16
N GLY A 147 -33.19 18.55 6.84
CA GLY A 147 -34.06 18.99 7.93
C GLY A 147 -33.85 18.24 9.26
N ASP A 148 -34.93 18.11 10.05
CA ASP A 148 -34.90 17.55 11.42
C ASP A 148 -35.04 16.00 11.46
N ARG A 149 -34.79 15.31 10.33
CA ARG A 149 -35.05 13.87 10.19
C ARG A 149 -33.76 13.07 10.16
N ASP A 150 -33.78 11.84 10.64
CA ASP A 150 -32.57 11.03 10.63
C ASP A 150 -32.23 10.55 9.21
N ALA A 151 -30.94 10.56 8.89
CA ALA A 151 -30.38 10.07 7.63
C ALA A 151 -29.99 8.59 7.79
N TYR A 152 -30.63 7.72 7.01
CA TYR A 152 -30.38 6.28 7.08
C TYR A 152 -29.14 5.90 6.25
N LEU A 153 -28.14 5.33 6.92
CA LEU A 153 -26.88 4.92 6.30
C LEU A 153 -26.91 3.52 5.70
N GLY A 154 -27.93 2.72 6.01
CA GLY A 154 -27.96 1.29 5.72
C GLY A 154 -27.71 0.44 6.96
N ASP A 155 -28.08 -0.84 6.88
CA ASP A 155 -27.76 -1.83 7.91
C ASP A 155 -28.30 -1.50 9.32
N GLY A 156 -29.43 -0.79 9.42
CA GLY A 156 -30.02 -0.40 10.72
C GLY A 156 -29.35 0.82 11.36
N ILE A 157 -28.36 1.43 10.71
CA ILE A 157 -27.64 2.59 11.26
C ILE A 157 -28.23 3.88 10.70
N SER A 158 -28.54 4.81 11.60
CA SER A 158 -29.14 6.12 11.30
C SER A 158 -28.32 7.25 11.94
N ILE A 159 -28.13 8.37 11.24
CA ILE A 159 -27.50 9.60 11.75
C ILE A 159 -28.58 10.66 12.01
N ARG A 160 -28.50 11.34 13.14
CA ARG A 160 -29.36 12.46 13.51
C ARG A 160 -28.86 13.79 12.94
N PRO A 161 -29.72 14.81 12.83
CA PRO A 161 -29.32 16.16 12.43
C PRO A 161 -28.21 16.79 13.29
N ASP A 162 -28.06 16.36 14.54
CA ASP A 162 -27.00 16.80 15.46
C ASP A 162 -25.65 16.08 15.25
N GLY A 163 -25.56 15.19 14.25
CA GLY A 163 -24.38 14.41 13.91
C GLY A 163 -24.16 13.15 14.77
N SER A 164 -25.01 12.90 15.77
CA SER A 164 -24.98 11.63 16.51
C SER A 164 -25.58 10.50 15.67
N PHE A 165 -25.23 9.24 15.94
CA PHE A 165 -25.78 8.09 15.23
C PHE A 165 -26.31 7.03 16.20
N TYR A 166 -27.24 6.20 15.73
CA TYR A 166 -27.81 5.08 16.47
C TYR A 166 -28.02 3.87 15.56
N ASP A 167 -28.09 2.69 16.18
CA ASP A 167 -28.35 1.40 15.53
C ASP A 167 -29.73 0.90 16.00
N ASP A 168 -30.62 0.62 15.06
CA ASP A 168 -32.00 0.18 15.29
C ASP A 168 -32.15 -1.34 15.52
N ARG A 169 -31.03 -2.07 15.61
CA ARG A 169 -31.00 -3.51 15.90
C ARG A 169 -31.07 -3.87 17.39
#